data_AF-A0A975EJG0-F1
#
_entry.id   AF-A0A975EJG0-F1
#
_cell.length_a   1.000
_cell.length_b   1.000
_cell.length_c   1.000
_cell.angle_alpha   90.00
_cell.angle_beta   90.00
_cell.angle_gamma   90.00
#
_symmetry.space_group_name_H-M   'P 1'
#
loop_
_entity.id
_entity.type
_entity.pdbx_description
1 polymer ?
#
loop_
_entity_poly.entity_id
_entity_poly.type
_entity_poly.pdbx_seq_one_letter_code
_entity_poly.pdbx_strand_id
1 'polypeptide(L)'
;MSPNIRAEIPAVRVDEIPTDPSTFKARLVSAAVLMLTGLAAAAWAWGPDVLAAFLSRNGEIAILFSGNNTSASLNLCIQSFGILAAICAVAGGMGFWRNRSTYHLLRIALLAVYLVVAFYVFTVWQGVFAILREEIAVDGSKQDKATTILLWWGACWPALAVAGYAAWCHVMLRSRSVFAAFSGKTGDAMEGDRLLEDVRTHGRDPRHRRSLYASILTHLLIIVIIPYILSLGGCVEAYKVPQGSGNPVVAMVKMVQPKKKKKQTLTLRPNSAIIFDQPDLDNTEVDQVMEQKTQVTYEASANAKAGKMGKGGGTKGGWPEGMEDYKIRFIRLEHSGAGWDDGMDQTDADINFLRAFAQSTGFRKIASKGESHSIALLRKYPDDGFPPFVYLTGNSDMGRISSEDAKTLREYCLKGGMLIADAGSARFHQSFLHFMRQVFPDKPLLDIADDDMIYQLPYGFPDGAPAFWGHGGRRALGVKHEGRWCVFYHPGDMNDAWKSQGYTDVSPEMREAAMNLGINLVYYSFNQWNDAISKKKK
;
A
#
# COMPACT_ATOMS: atom_id res chain seq x y z
N MET A 1 -53.91 14.51 -36.14
CA MET A 1 -52.58 14.25 -36.75
C MET A 1 -51.86 15.58 -36.87
N SER A 2 -50.99 15.91 -35.92
CA SER A 2 -50.08 17.05 -36.04
C SER A 2 -48.83 16.61 -36.81
N PRO A 3 -48.40 17.34 -37.84
CA PRO A 3 -47.21 16.98 -38.58
C PRO A 3 -45.97 17.18 -37.69
N ASN A 4 -45.09 16.19 -37.72
CA ASN A 4 -43.77 16.21 -37.11
C ASN A 4 -42.99 17.47 -37.54
N ILE A 5 -42.87 18.44 -36.65
CA ILE A 5 -41.86 19.49 -36.75
C ILE A 5 -40.53 18.85 -36.37
N ARG A 6 -39.85 18.23 -37.35
CA ARG A 6 -38.39 18.13 -37.28
C ARG A 6 -37.89 19.57 -37.26
N ALA A 7 -37.39 20.01 -36.12
CA ALA A 7 -36.72 21.29 -35.99
C ALA A 7 -35.48 21.26 -36.90
N GLU A 8 -35.65 21.71 -38.15
CA GLU A 8 -34.53 22.09 -38.99
C GLU A 8 -33.78 23.18 -38.25
N ILE A 9 -32.49 22.92 -38.01
CA ILE A 9 -31.57 23.90 -37.45
C ILE A 9 -31.65 25.14 -38.36
N PRO A 10 -31.99 26.33 -37.84
CA PRO A 10 -32.17 27.49 -38.70
C PRO A 10 -30.87 27.78 -39.45
N ALA A 11 -30.91 27.62 -40.77
CA ALA A 11 -29.79 27.79 -41.71
C ALA A 11 -29.13 29.18 -41.61
N VAL A 12 -29.80 30.15 -41.00
CA VAL A 12 -29.41 31.57 -40.93
C VAL A 12 -28.19 31.85 -40.04
N ARG A 13 -27.71 30.91 -39.21
CA ARG A 13 -26.71 31.22 -38.16
C ARG A 13 -25.30 30.66 -38.40
N VAL A 14 -25.10 29.91 -39.48
CA VAL A 14 -23.81 29.28 -39.79
C VAL A 14 -22.91 30.19 -40.64
N ASP A 15 -23.47 31.25 -41.21
CA ASP A 15 -22.79 32.16 -42.13
C ASP A 15 -21.86 33.19 -41.44
N GLU A 16 -21.89 33.27 -40.11
CA GLU A 16 -21.00 34.15 -39.31
C GLU A 16 -19.70 33.46 -38.86
N ILE A 17 -19.55 32.16 -39.10
CA ILE A 17 -18.34 31.41 -38.74
C ILE A 17 -17.29 31.63 -39.82
N PRO A 18 -16.02 31.93 -39.49
CA PRO A 18 -14.97 32.16 -40.47
C PRO A 18 -14.84 31.00 -41.47
N THR A 19 -15.20 31.26 -42.72
CA THR A 19 -15.11 30.30 -43.84
C THR A 19 -13.77 30.40 -44.58
N ASP A 20 -12.99 31.45 -44.30
CA ASP A 20 -11.72 31.70 -44.96
C ASP A 20 -10.72 30.55 -44.74
N PRO A 21 -9.96 30.15 -45.79
CA PRO A 21 -8.94 29.13 -45.68
C PRO A 21 -7.92 29.45 -44.58
N SER A 22 -7.84 28.60 -43.55
CA SER A 22 -6.86 28.77 -42.47
C SER A 22 -5.66 27.85 -42.67
N THR A 23 -4.59 28.40 -43.27
CA THR A 23 -3.32 27.67 -43.48
C THR A 23 -2.63 27.29 -42.17
N PHE A 24 -2.82 28.09 -41.11
CA PHE A 24 -2.32 27.80 -39.77
C PHE A 24 -2.99 26.56 -39.17
N LYS A 25 -4.34 26.51 -39.13
CA LYS A 25 -5.07 25.34 -38.62
C LYS A 25 -4.74 24.07 -39.42
N ALA A 26 -4.61 24.19 -40.74
CA ALA A 26 -4.22 23.06 -41.60
C ALA A 26 -2.80 22.53 -41.28
N ARG A 27 -1.81 23.41 -41.03
CA ARG A 27 -0.47 23.01 -40.58
C ARG A 27 -0.51 22.37 -39.20
N LEU A 28 -1.26 22.97 -38.27
CA LEU A 28 -1.39 22.47 -36.91
C LEU A 28 -1.91 21.03 -36.91
N VAL A 29 -2.97 20.74 -37.68
CA VAL A 29 -3.53 19.38 -37.78
C VAL A 29 -2.53 18.41 -38.42
N SER A 30 -1.84 18.83 -39.50
CA SER A 30 -0.86 17.96 -40.18
C SER A 30 0.31 17.62 -39.25
N ALA A 31 0.82 18.61 -38.51
CA ALA A 31 1.84 18.43 -37.49
C ALA A 31 1.35 17.58 -36.32
N ALA A 32 0.12 17.79 -35.86
CA ALA A 32 -0.50 17.01 -34.78
C ALA A 32 -0.64 15.53 -35.14
N VAL A 33 -1.11 15.22 -36.35
CA VAL A 33 -1.17 13.84 -36.85
C VAL A 33 0.23 13.24 -36.98
N LEU A 34 1.23 14.03 -37.38
CA LEU A 34 2.62 13.58 -37.42
C LEU A 34 3.19 13.28 -36.02
N MET A 35 2.80 14.04 -34.99
CA MET A 35 3.20 13.75 -33.61
C MET A 35 2.65 12.41 -33.09
N LEU A 36 1.48 11.97 -33.56
CA LEU A 36 0.93 10.66 -33.22
C LEU A 36 1.83 9.50 -33.66
N THR A 37 2.66 9.69 -34.70
CA THR A 37 3.69 8.71 -35.09
C THR A 37 4.64 8.41 -33.95
N GLY A 38 5.10 9.43 -33.22
CA GLY A 38 6.04 9.23 -32.11
C GLY A 38 5.43 8.40 -30.98
N LEU A 39 4.18 8.69 -30.62
CA LEU A 39 3.45 7.96 -29.58
C LEU A 39 3.19 6.51 -29.98
N ALA A 40 2.72 6.28 -31.22
CA ALA A 40 2.46 4.95 -31.75
C ALA A 40 3.75 4.13 -31.92
N ALA A 41 4.84 4.76 -32.36
CA ALA A 41 6.15 4.12 -32.49
C ALA A 41 6.74 3.75 -31.11
N ALA A 42 6.59 4.62 -30.10
CA ALA A 42 7.02 4.31 -28.74
C ALA A 42 6.23 3.13 -28.15
N ALA A 43 4.91 3.10 -28.35
CA ALA A 43 4.07 1.98 -27.92
C ALA A 43 4.44 0.67 -28.62
N TRP A 44 4.79 0.73 -29.92
CA TRP A 44 5.28 -0.43 -30.67
C TRP A 44 6.66 -0.90 -30.20
N ALA A 45 7.58 0.02 -29.91
CA ALA A 45 8.94 -0.28 -29.52
C ALA A 45 9.05 -0.84 -28.09
N TRP A 46 8.32 -0.25 -27.14
CA TRP A 46 8.41 -0.63 -25.71
C TRP A 46 7.30 -1.58 -25.26
N GLY A 47 6.21 -1.69 -26.02
CA GLY A 47 5.07 -2.54 -25.69
C GLY A 47 5.43 -4.01 -25.41
N PRO A 48 6.27 -4.68 -26.24
CA PRO A 48 6.66 -6.06 -26.02
C PRO A 48 7.39 -6.26 -24.69
N ASP A 49 8.34 -5.39 -24.37
CA ASP A 49 9.14 -5.49 -23.14
C ASP A 49 8.28 -5.25 -21.90
N VAL A 50 7.35 -4.28 -21.96
CA VAL A 50 6.41 -4.01 -20.87
C VAL A 50 5.48 -5.19 -20.63
N LEU A 51 4.94 -5.79 -21.71
CA LEU A 51 4.09 -6.97 -21.60
C LEU A 51 4.86 -8.18 -21.06
N ALA A 52 6.07 -8.43 -21.56
CA ALA A 52 6.92 -9.51 -21.08
C ALA A 52 7.29 -9.34 -19.60
N ALA A 53 7.66 -8.11 -19.20
CA ALA A 53 7.93 -7.80 -17.80
C ALA A 53 6.71 -8.05 -16.91
N PHE A 54 5.51 -7.63 -17.33
CA PHE A 54 4.27 -7.89 -16.60
C PHE A 54 3.98 -9.38 -16.44
N LEU A 55 4.05 -10.15 -17.54
CA LEU A 55 3.79 -11.59 -17.53
C LEU A 55 4.85 -12.38 -16.74
N SER A 56 6.11 -11.97 -16.80
CA SER A 56 7.20 -12.61 -16.02
C SER A 56 7.02 -12.44 -14.51
N ARG A 57 6.44 -11.33 -14.07
CA ARG A 57 6.11 -11.11 -12.65
C ARG A 57 4.85 -11.87 -12.20
N ASN A 58 4.03 -12.33 -13.14
CA ASN A 58 2.70 -12.89 -12.92
C ASN A 58 2.49 -14.19 -13.73
N GLY A 59 3.13 -15.27 -13.28
CA GLY A 59 3.12 -16.56 -14.00
C GLY A 59 1.73 -17.16 -14.24
N GLU A 60 0.81 -17.05 -13.29
CA GLU A 60 -0.57 -17.54 -13.43
C GLU A 60 -1.35 -16.78 -14.52
N ILE A 61 -1.15 -15.45 -14.59
CA ILE A 61 -1.73 -14.61 -15.64
C ILE A 61 -1.14 -14.98 -17.01
N ALA A 62 0.15 -15.30 -17.09
CA ALA A 62 0.78 -15.75 -18.32
C ALA A 62 0.15 -17.05 -18.85
N ILE A 63 -0.16 -17.99 -17.96
CA ILE A 63 -0.86 -19.24 -18.30
C ILE A 63 -2.29 -18.92 -18.78
N LEU A 64 -3.04 -18.10 -18.04
CA LEU A 64 -4.40 -17.71 -18.40
C LEU A 64 -4.44 -17.01 -19.77
N PHE A 65 -3.54 -16.04 -19.99
CA PHE A 65 -3.50 -15.24 -21.22
C PHE A 65 -3.04 -16.05 -22.42
N SER A 66 -2.21 -17.08 -22.21
CA SER A 66 -1.90 -18.06 -23.25
C SER A 66 -3.09 -18.96 -23.55
N GLY A 67 -3.84 -19.40 -22.52
CA GLY A 67 -4.99 -20.29 -22.66
C GLY A 67 -6.18 -19.65 -23.38
N ASN A 68 -6.40 -18.35 -23.20
CA ASN A 68 -7.54 -17.62 -23.79
C ASN A 68 -7.15 -16.73 -25.00
N ASN A 69 -5.94 -16.88 -25.54
CA ASN A 69 -5.39 -16.05 -26.64
C ASN A 69 -5.28 -14.53 -26.36
N THR A 70 -5.35 -14.09 -25.09
CA THR A 70 -5.15 -12.68 -24.73
C THR A 70 -3.73 -12.23 -25.03
N SER A 71 -2.72 -13.07 -24.79
CA SER A 71 -1.32 -12.76 -25.12
C SER A 71 -1.14 -12.50 -26.61
N ALA A 72 -1.75 -13.31 -27.47
CA ALA A 72 -1.70 -13.12 -28.92
C ALA A 72 -2.43 -11.83 -29.34
N SER A 73 -3.60 -11.55 -28.75
CA SER A 73 -4.38 -10.35 -29.03
C SER A 73 -3.67 -9.07 -28.61
N LEU A 74 -2.98 -9.07 -27.46
CA LEU A 74 -2.17 -7.94 -26.99
C LEU A 74 -0.96 -7.71 -27.89
N ASN A 75 -0.28 -8.78 -28.34
CA ASN A 75 0.79 -8.66 -29.32
C ASN A 75 0.30 -8.10 -30.67
N LEU A 76 -0.89 -8.50 -31.12
CA LEU A 76 -1.51 -7.93 -32.31
C LEU A 76 -1.82 -6.44 -32.12
N CYS A 77 -2.30 -6.03 -30.95
CA CYS A 77 -2.45 -4.60 -30.62
C CYS A 77 -1.11 -3.86 -30.74
N ILE A 78 -0.03 -4.41 -30.18
CA ILE A 78 1.31 -3.82 -30.23
C ILE A 78 1.79 -3.66 -31.68
N GLN A 79 1.63 -4.69 -32.52
CA GLN A 79 1.97 -4.61 -33.95
C GLN A 79 1.11 -3.58 -34.69
N SER A 80 -0.18 -3.48 -34.35
CA SER A 80 -1.08 -2.50 -34.95
C SER A 80 -0.66 -1.06 -34.66
N PHE A 81 -0.01 -0.77 -33.52
CA PHE A 81 0.58 0.54 -33.25
C PHE A 81 1.73 0.86 -34.21
N GLY A 82 2.53 -0.12 -34.62
CA GLY A 82 3.60 0.08 -35.62
C GLY A 82 3.03 0.45 -36.99
N ILE A 83 1.98 -0.26 -37.44
CA ILE A 83 1.26 0.07 -38.67
C ILE A 83 0.64 1.47 -38.58
N LEU A 84 0.02 1.79 -37.43
CA LEU A 84 -0.58 3.09 -37.19
C LEU A 84 0.46 4.21 -37.24
N ALA A 85 1.67 3.98 -36.70
CA ALA A 85 2.76 4.95 -36.74
C ALA A 85 3.13 5.31 -38.19
N ALA A 86 3.22 4.31 -39.07
CA ALA A 86 3.48 4.50 -40.49
C ALA A 86 2.34 5.26 -41.19
N ILE A 87 1.07 4.90 -40.91
CA ILE A 87 -0.09 5.60 -41.46
C ILE A 87 -0.09 7.08 -41.04
N CYS A 88 0.12 7.37 -39.76
CA CYS A 88 0.21 8.72 -39.23
C CYS A 88 1.40 9.51 -39.83
N ALA A 89 2.54 8.85 -40.05
CA ALA A 89 3.73 9.49 -40.61
C ALA A 89 3.48 9.94 -42.05
N VAL A 90 2.93 9.04 -42.87
CA VAL A 90 2.59 9.32 -44.26
C VAL A 90 1.48 10.37 -44.33
N ALA A 91 0.39 10.21 -43.57
CA ALA A 91 -0.73 11.14 -43.60
C ALA A 91 -0.33 12.55 -43.10
N GLY A 92 0.38 12.64 -41.98
CA GLY A 92 0.85 13.90 -41.40
C GLY A 92 1.88 14.60 -42.28
N GLY A 93 2.85 13.85 -42.81
CA GLY A 93 3.86 14.37 -43.75
C GLY A 93 3.26 14.84 -45.07
N MET A 94 2.38 14.04 -45.67
CA MET A 94 1.69 14.43 -46.91
C MET A 94 0.75 15.61 -46.69
N GLY A 95 0.17 15.78 -45.50
CA GLY A 95 -0.71 16.88 -45.14
C GLY A 95 -0.14 18.28 -45.43
N PHE A 96 1.18 18.43 -45.49
CA PHE A 96 1.83 19.70 -45.83
C PHE A 96 1.69 20.12 -47.30
N TRP A 97 1.49 19.18 -48.24
CA TRP A 97 1.25 19.48 -49.66
C TRP A 97 -0.18 19.92 -50.00
N ARG A 98 -1.10 19.82 -49.02
CA ARG A 98 -2.46 20.41 -49.03
C ARG A 98 -3.23 20.21 -50.33
N ASN A 99 -3.70 18.99 -50.55
CA ASN A 99 -4.67 18.69 -51.59
C ASN A 99 -5.86 17.91 -51.03
N ARG A 100 -6.85 17.66 -51.89
CA ARG A 100 -8.06 16.91 -51.52
C ARG A 100 -7.74 15.49 -51.05
N SER A 101 -6.78 14.82 -51.67
CA SER A 101 -6.37 13.46 -51.31
C SER A 101 -5.70 13.41 -49.93
N THR A 102 -4.83 14.37 -49.61
CA THR A 102 -4.15 14.45 -48.32
C THR A 102 -5.12 14.78 -47.18
N TYR A 103 -6.18 15.54 -47.47
CA TYR A 103 -7.27 15.76 -46.51
C TYR A 103 -8.01 14.46 -46.16
N HIS A 104 -8.37 13.66 -47.17
CA HIS A 104 -9.01 12.37 -46.94
C HIS A 104 -8.07 11.40 -46.22
N LEU A 105 -6.78 11.40 -46.58
CA LEU A 105 -5.75 10.59 -45.95
C LEU A 105 -5.60 10.91 -44.44
N LEU A 106 -5.56 12.19 -44.06
CA LEU A 106 -5.55 12.61 -42.66
C LEU A 106 -6.77 12.12 -41.88
N ARG A 107 -7.96 12.13 -42.49
CA ARG A 107 -9.19 11.62 -41.85
C ARG A 107 -9.18 10.11 -41.69
N ILE A 108 -8.72 9.38 -42.71
CA ILE A 108 -8.59 7.93 -42.66
C ILE A 108 -7.57 7.53 -41.59
N ALA A 109 -6.44 8.24 -41.49
CA ALA A 109 -5.44 8.02 -40.45
C ALA A 109 -6.04 8.18 -39.04
N LEU A 110 -6.81 9.25 -38.79
CA LEU A 110 -7.48 9.44 -37.50
C LEU A 110 -8.55 8.37 -37.21
N LEU A 111 -9.27 7.88 -38.23
CA LEU A 111 -10.19 6.76 -38.06
C LEU A 111 -9.44 5.47 -37.68
N ALA A 112 -8.28 5.21 -38.29
CA ALA A 112 -7.42 4.10 -37.92
C ALA A 112 -6.94 4.21 -36.46
N VAL A 113 -6.64 5.42 -35.97
CA VAL A 113 -6.31 5.64 -34.55
C VAL A 113 -7.44 5.16 -33.64
N TYR A 114 -8.70 5.53 -33.92
CA TYR A 114 -9.82 5.07 -33.09
C TYR A 114 -10.01 3.56 -33.11
N LEU A 115 -9.89 2.94 -34.29
CA LEU A 115 -10.04 1.49 -34.41
C LEU A 115 -8.98 0.75 -33.60
N VAL A 116 -7.71 1.19 -33.69
CA VAL A 116 -6.61 0.60 -32.94
C VAL A 116 -6.76 0.83 -31.44
N VAL A 117 -7.13 2.04 -31.00
CA VAL A 117 -7.37 2.33 -29.58
C VAL A 117 -8.55 1.52 -29.05
N ALA A 118 -9.66 1.45 -29.78
CA ALA A 118 -10.84 0.68 -29.37
C ALA A 118 -10.52 -0.82 -29.27
N PHE A 119 -9.77 -1.35 -30.24
CA PHE A 119 -9.30 -2.73 -30.20
C PHE A 119 -8.43 -2.98 -28.96
N TYR A 120 -7.44 -2.13 -28.69
CA TYR A 120 -6.59 -2.23 -27.51
C TYR A 120 -7.38 -2.18 -26.20
N VAL A 121 -8.25 -1.18 -26.03
CA VAL A 121 -9.06 -1.01 -24.81
C VAL A 121 -9.97 -2.21 -24.58
N PHE A 122 -10.56 -2.76 -25.65
CA PHE A 122 -11.38 -3.97 -25.58
C PHE A 122 -10.54 -5.19 -25.20
N THR A 123 -9.37 -5.40 -25.79
CA THR A 123 -8.48 -6.52 -25.46
C THR A 123 -8.01 -6.46 -24.01
N VAL A 124 -7.62 -5.27 -23.52
CA VAL A 124 -7.23 -5.08 -22.12
C VAL A 124 -8.40 -5.32 -21.18
N TRP A 125 -9.62 -4.86 -21.54
CA TRP A 125 -10.83 -5.17 -20.78
C TRP A 125 -11.05 -6.68 -20.66
N GLN A 126 -11.00 -7.43 -21.76
CA GLN A 126 -11.17 -8.88 -21.73
C GLN A 126 -10.11 -9.56 -20.84
N GLY A 127 -8.84 -9.17 -20.96
CA GLY A 127 -7.76 -9.72 -20.15
C GLY A 127 -7.93 -9.45 -18.66
N VAL A 128 -8.20 -8.20 -18.29
CA VAL A 128 -8.34 -7.77 -16.89
C VAL A 128 -9.59 -8.39 -16.23
N PHE A 129 -10.71 -8.50 -16.96
CA PHE A 129 -11.90 -9.17 -16.42
C PHE A 129 -11.81 -10.70 -16.42
N ALA A 130 -10.94 -11.30 -17.25
CA ALA A 130 -10.60 -12.71 -17.13
C ALA A 130 -9.81 -12.98 -15.84
N ILE A 131 -8.86 -12.10 -15.47
CA ILE A 131 -8.13 -12.17 -14.19
C ILE A 131 -9.11 -12.11 -13.02
N LEU A 132 -10.05 -11.16 -13.03
CA LEU A 132 -11.07 -11.04 -11.98
C LEU A 132 -11.96 -12.29 -11.88
N ARG A 133 -12.33 -12.89 -13.02
CA ARG A 133 -13.21 -14.07 -13.06
C ARG A 133 -12.55 -15.33 -12.50
N GLU A 134 -11.28 -15.52 -12.81
CA GLU A 134 -10.48 -16.65 -12.32
C GLU A 134 -9.89 -16.39 -10.92
N GLU A 135 -10.23 -15.24 -10.31
CA GLU A 135 -9.74 -14.80 -8.99
C GLU A 135 -8.21 -14.79 -8.87
N ILE A 136 -7.49 -14.59 -9.98
CA ILE A 136 -6.02 -14.62 -10.03
C ILE A 136 -5.45 -13.33 -9.43
N ALA A 137 -4.39 -13.47 -8.63
CA ALA A 137 -3.71 -12.33 -8.03
C ALA A 137 -2.81 -11.61 -9.06
N VAL A 138 -2.82 -10.28 -9.03
CA VAL A 138 -1.90 -9.43 -9.82
C VAL A 138 -0.86 -8.86 -8.87
N ASP A 139 0.41 -9.12 -9.17
CA ASP A 139 1.58 -8.81 -8.35
C ASP A 139 1.44 -9.28 -6.89
N GLY A 140 0.70 -10.38 -6.68
CA GLY A 140 0.44 -10.98 -5.36
C GLY A 140 -0.79 -10.44 -4.62
N SER A 141 -1.51 -9.46 -5.20
CA SER A 141 -2.75 -8.92 -4.63
C SER A 141 -3.98 -9.52 -5.29
N LYS A 142 -4.94 -10.03 -4.49
CA LYS A 142 -6.23 -10.50 -5.01
C LYS A 142 -6.98 -9.33 -5.63
N GLN A 143 -7.50 -9.53 -6.83
CA GLN A 143 -8.25 -8.49 -7.52
C GLN A 143 -9.71 -8.54 -7.10
N ASP A 144 -10.23 -7.41 -6.65
CA ASP A 144 -11.65 -7.13 -6.48
C ASP A 144 -12.15 -6.22 -7.62
N LYS A 145 -13.45 -5.89 -7.63
CA LYS A 145 -14.01 -5.05 -8.69
C LYS A 145 -13.35 -3.67 -8.79
N ALA A 146 -12.94 -3.08 -7.67
CA ALA A 146 -12.37 -1.74 -7.63
C ALA A 146 -10.92 -1.72 -8.13
N THR A 147 -10.08 -2.62 -7.62
CA THR A 147 -8.69 -2.81 -8.04
C THR A 147 -8.58 -3.24 -9.51
N THR A 148 -9.50 -4.08 -9.98
CA THR A 148 -9.61 -4.47 -11.39
C THR A 148 -9.87 -3.26 -12.30
N ILE A 149 -10.77 -2.35 -11.89
CA ILE A 149 -11.05 -1.12 -12.64
C ILE A 149 -9.82 -0.21 -12.66
N LEU A 150 -9.11 -0.08 -11.54
CA LEU A 150 -7.87 0.70 -11.46
C LEU A 150 -6.76 0.12 -12.34
N LEU A 151 -6.63 -1.22 -12.39
CA LEU A 151 -5.69 -1.91 -13.27
C LEU A 151 -6.01 -1.67 -14.75
N TRP A 152 -7.28 -1.81 -15.13
CA TRP A 152 -7.76 -1.50 -16.48
C TRP A 152 -7.50 -0.04 -16.85
N TRP A 153 -7.82 0.88 -15.94
CA TRP A 153 -7.60 2.31 -16.12
C TRP A 153 -6.11 2.63 -16.30
N GLY A 154 -5.24 2.08 -15.44
CA GLY A 154 -3.79 2.25 -15.50
C GLY A 154 -3.20 1.84 -16.86
N ALA A 155 -3.71 0.76 -17.46
CA ALA A 155 -3.29 0.30 -18.78
C ALA A 155 -3.92 1.12 -19.93
N CYS A 156 -5.18 1.55 -19.81
CA CYS A 156 -5.93 2.14 -20.93
C CYS A 156 -5.85 3.67 -21.04
N TRP A 157 -5.60 4.40 -19.94
CA TRP A 157 -5.69 5.86 -19.95
C TRP A 157 -4.79 6.56 -20.98
N PRO A 158 -3.54 6.10 -21.29
CA PRO A 158 -2.72 6.77 -22.29
C PRO A 158 -3.33 6.64 -23.69
N ALA A 159 -3.88 5.45 -24.02
CA ALA A 159 -4.54 5.21 -25.29
C ALA A 159 -5.84 6.02 -25.42
N LEU A 160 -6.61 6.15 -24.34
CA LEU A 160 -7.82 6.98 -24.31
C LEU A 160 -7.47 8.48 -24.45
N ALA A 161 -6.37 8.94 -23.86
CA ALA A 161 -5.88 10.30 -24.05
C ALA A 161 -5.49 10.57 -25.51
N VAL A 162 -4.83 9.60 -26.17
CA VAL A 162 -4.54 9.65 -27.61
C VAL A 162 -5.81 9.71 -28.45
N ALA A 163 -6.85 8.94 -28.11
CA ALA A 163 -8.15 9.03 -28.79
C ALA A 163 -8.80 10.41 -28.59
N GLY A 164 -8.70 11.03 -27.40
CA GLY A 164 -9.14 12.39 -27.16
C GLY A 164 -8.39 13.43 -28.02
N TYR A 165 -7.06 13.28 -28.15
CA TYR A 165 -6.25 14.10 -29.02
C TYR A 165 -6.61 13.93 -30.51
N ALA A 166 -6.85 12.69 -30.95
CA ALA A 166 -7.33 12.38 -32.29
C ALA A 166 -8.73 12.97 -32.55
N ALA A 167 -9.62 12.95 -31.55
CA ALA A 167 -10.95 13.57 -31.60
C ALA A 167 -10.86 15.06 -31.87
N TRP A 168 -9.96 15.75 -31.17
CA TRP A 168 -9.69 17.17 -31.42
C TRP A 168 -9.20 17.44 -32.85
N CYS A 169 -8.27 16.63 -33.35
CA CYS A 169 -7.79 16.74 -34.73
C CYS A 169 -8.90 16.49 -35.76
N HIS A 170 -9.78 15.52 -35.49
CA HIS A 170 -10.88 15.17 -36.38
C HIS A 170 -11.95 16.27 -36.42
N VAL A 171 -12.23 16.90 -35.27
CA VAL A 171 -13.07 18.11 -35.18
C VAL A 171 -12.47 19.25 -36.02
N MET A 172 -11.15 19.48 -35.91
CA MET A 172 -10.45 20.50 -36.72
C MET A 172 -10.55 20.22 -38.22
N LEU A 173 -10.41 18.97 -38.67
CA LEU A 173 -10.60 18.58 -40.08
C LEU A 173 -12.05 18.69 -40.55
N ARG A 174 -13.02 18.63 -39.63
CA ARG A 174 -14.44 18.92 -39.87
C ARG A 174 -14.77 20.41 -39.70
N SER A 175 -13.81 21.31 -39.90
CA SER A 175 -14.07 22.74 -40.00
C SER A 175 -13.97 23.22 -41.44
N ARG A 176 -14.85 24.14 -41.85
CA ARG A 176 -14.84 24.76 -43.19
C ARG A 176 -13.52 25.45 -43.48
N SER A 177 -12.96 26.16 -42.50
CA SER A 177 -11.67 26.86 -42.66
C SER A 177 -10.50 25.92 -42.99
N VAL A 178 -10.49 24.70 -42.44
CA VAL A 178 -9.46 23.69 -42.75
C VAL A 178 -9.81 22.97 -44.05
N PHE A 179 -11.06 22.58 -44.27
CA PHE A 179 -11.49 21.96 -45.52
C PHE A 179 -11.19 22.86 -46.73
N ALA A 180 -11.46 24.16 -46.64
CA ALA A 180 -11.17 25.14 -47.68
C ALA A 180 -9.66 25.27 -47.93
N ALA A 181 -8.82 25.19 -46.88
CA ALA A 181 -7.37 25.22 -47.01
C ALA A 181 -6.77 24.00 -47.75
N PHE A 182 -7.46 22.86 -47.78
CA PHE A 182 -7.04 21.65 -48.50
C PHE A 182 -7.71 21.46 -49.87
N SER A 183 -8.96 21.92 -50.01
CA SER A 183 -9.77 21.68 -51.22
C SER A 183 -9.84 22.89 -52.16
N GLY A 184 -9.49 24.08 -51.68
CA GLY A 184 -9.66 25.34 -52.41
C GLY A 184 -11.14 25.75 -52.59
N LYS A 185 -12.09 25.04 -51.95
CA LYS A 185 -13.53 25.31 -52.04
C LYS A 185 -14.10 25.61 -50.66
N THR A 186 -14.97 26.61 -50.59
CA THR A 186 -15.85 26.83 -49.44
C THR A 186 -16.90 25.72 -49.44
N GLY A 187 -16.65 24.65 -48.69
CA GLY A 187 -17.59 23.54 -48.55
C GLY A 187 -18.82 23.91 -47.71
N ASP A 188 -19.75 22.96 -47.59
CA ASP A 188 -20.95 23.11 -46.75
C ASP A 188 -20.59 23.24 -45.26
N ALA A 189 -21.55 23.75 -44.48
CA ALA A 189 -21.48 23.78 -43.03
C ALA A 189 -21.10 22.41 -42.44
N MET A 190 -20.03 22.37 -41.64
CA MET A 190 -19.57 21.13 -41.01
C MET A 190 -19.75 21.19 -39.49
N GLU A 191 -19.99 20.03 -38.86
CA GLU A 191 -20.22 19.93 -37.40
C GLU A 191 -19.06 20.49 -36.55
N GLY A 192 -17.82 20.40 -37.05
CA GLY A 192 -16.65 20.90 -36.34
C GLY A 192 -16.62 22.42 -36.24
N ASP A 193 -17.26 23.15 -37.16
CA ASP A 193 -17.37 24.61 -37.10
C ASP A 193 -18.11 25.06 -35.84
N ARG A 194 -19.22 24.39 -35.53
CA ARG A 194 -20.02 24.68 -34.35
C ARG A 194 -19.24 24.40 -33.07
N LEU A 195 -18.61 23.24 -32.97
CA LEU A 195 -17.88 22.85 -31.76
C LEU A 195 -16.67 23.77 -31.50
N LEU A 196 -15.92 24.14 -32.55
CA LEU A 196 -14.75 25.02 -32.42
C LEU A 196 -15.15 26.46 -32.06
N GLU A 197 -16.20 26.99 -32.68
CA GLU A 197 -16.71 28.30 -32.32
C GLU A 197 -17.34 28.32 -30.92
N ASP A 198 -18.03 27.25 -30.51
CA ASP A 198 -18.58 27.16 -29.17
C ASP A 198 -17.47 27.12 -28.10
N VAL A 199 -16.36 26.44 -28.35
CA VAL A 199 -15.18 26.46 -27.46
C VAL A 199 -14.54 27.85 -27.42
N ARG A 200 -14.39 28.52 -28.58
CA ARG A 200 -13.75 29.85 -28.66
C ARG A 200 -14.59 30.95 -28.03
N THR A 201 -15.89 30.98 -28.31
CA THR A 201 -16.80 32.08 -27.97
C THR A 201 -17.63 31.80 -26.72
N HIS A 202 -17.38 30.67 -26.05
CA HIS A 202 -18.24 30.13 -24.99
C HIS A 202 -19.67 29.93 -25.47
N GLY A 203 -19.86 29.61 -26.75
CA GLY A 203 -21.12 29.27 -27.41
C GLY A 203 -22.26 30.29 -27.33
N ARG A 204 -22.92 30.53 -28.47
CA ARG A 204 -24.07 31.45 -28.53
C ARG A 204 -25.40 30.79 -28.11
N ASP A 205 -25.45 29.46 -28.02
CA ASP A 205 -26.59 28.68 -27.52
C ASP A 205 -26.34 28.22 -26.07
N PRO A 206 -27.02 28.80 -25.06
CA PRO A 206 -26.84 28.46 -23.66
C PRO A 206 -27.19 26.99 -23.33
N ARG A 207 -28.14 26.38 -24.06
CA ARG A 207 -28.57 24.99 -23.81
C ARG A 207 -27.52 24.00 -24.29
N HIS A 208 -27.03 24.19 -25.52
CA HIS A 208 -25.97 23.35 -26.07
C HIS A 208 -24.69 23.45 -25.23
N ARG A 209 -24.28 24.67 -24.85
CA ARG A 209 -23.12 24.90 -23.97
C ARG A 209 -23.26 24.17 -22.63
N ARG A 210 -24.40 24.31 -21.96
CA ARG A 210 -24.63 23.65 -20.67
C ARG A 210 -24.56 22.12 -20.81
N SER A 211 -25.11 21.57 -21.89
CA SER A 211 -25.04 20.14 -22.18
C SER A 211 -23.60 19.68 -22.48
N LEU A 212 -22.85 20.44 -23.27
CA LEU A 212 -21.46 20.13 -23.62
C LEU A 212 -20.56 20.17 -22.37
N TYR A 213 -20.65 21.22 -21.55
CA TYR A 213 -19.89 21.33 -20.31
C TYR A 213 -20.28 20.27 -19.29
N ALA A 214 -21.58 19.99 -19.13
CA ALA A 214 -22.02 18.91 -18.24
C ALA A 214 -21.48 17.55 -18.71
N SER A 215 -21.51 17.27 -20.01
CA SER A 215 -20.95 16.04 -20.57
C SER A 215 -19.43 15.96 -20.35
N ILE A 216 -18.67 16.97 -20.76
CA ILE A 216 -17.20 17.00 -20.59
C ILE A 216 -16.83 16.85 -19.11
N LEU A 217 -17.49 17.60 -18.22
CA LEU A 217 -17.24 17.54 -16.79
C LEU A 217 -17.57 16.15 -16.22
N THR A 218 -18.69 15.55 -16.63
CA THR A 218 -19.10 14.22 -16.16
C THR A 218 -18.09 13.16 -16.59
N HIS A 219 -17.66 13.18 -17.85
CA HIS A 219 -16.66 12.23 -18.35
C HIS A 219 -15.31 12.47 -17.68
N LEU A 220 -14.86 13.72 -17.57
CA LEU A 220 -13.61 14.05 -16.90
C LEU A 220 -13.64 13.67 -15.40
N LEU A 221 -14.78 13.83 -14.73
CA LEU A 221 -14.97 13.43 -13.34
C LEU A 221 -14.87 11.91 -13.18
N ILE A 222 -15.64 11.15 -13.95
CA ILE A 222 -15.76 9.68 -13.82
C ILE A 222 -14.49 8.99 -14.32
N ILE A 223 -13.94 9.46 -15.43
CA ILE A 223 -12.84 8.79 -16.12
C ILE A 223 -11.49 9.19 -15.53
N VAL A 224 -11.31 10.46 -15.10
CA VAL A 224 -10.00 10.97 -14.68
C VAL A 224 -9.96 11.33 -13.20
N ILE A 225 -10.84 12.23 -12.74
CA ILE A 225 -10.74 12.79 -11.38
C ILE A 225 -11.01 11.75 -10.32
N ILE A 226 -12.10 10.98 -10.43
CA ILE A 226 -12.46 9.99 -9.41
C ILE A 226 -11.39 8.91 -9.27
N PRO A 227 -10.91 8.25 -10.36
CA PRO A 227 -9.80 7.30 -10.25
C PRO A 227 -8.52 7.92 -9.69
N TYR A 228 -8.20 9.17 -10.05
CA TYR A 228 -7.05 9.89 -9.50
C TYR A 228 -7.20 10.18 -8.00
N ILE A 229 -8.37 10.63 -7.54
CA ILE A 229 -8.61 10.87 -6.11
C ILE A 229 -8.53 9.56 -5.33
N LEU A 230 -9.09 8.48 -5.87
CA LEU A 230 -9.01 7.14 -5.26
C LEU A 230 -7.56 6.62 -5.21
N SER A 231 -6.72 6.98 -6.19
CA SER A 231 -5.30 6.58 -6.21
C SER A 231 -4.42 7.35 -5.22
N LEU A 232 -4.88 8.48 -4.67
CA LEU A 232 -4.14 9.21 -3.62
C LEU A 232 -4.08 8.45 -2.29
N GLY A 233 -4.85 7.36 -2.15
CA GLY A 233 -4.88 6.47 -0.97
C GLY A 233 -5.47 7.16 0.27
N GLY A 234 -6.07 6.38 1.18
CA GLY A 234 -6.76 6.90 2.36
C GLY A 234 -5.93 7.88 3.21
N CYS A 235 -6.62 8.82 3.87
CA CYS A 235 -6.05 9.67 4.90
C CYS A 235 -5.91 8.87 6.20
N VAL A 236 -4.79 9.02 6.91
CA VAL A 236 -4.61 8.45 8.26
C VAL A 236 -4.80 9.53 9.31
N GLU A 237 -5.51 9.20 10.39
CA GLU A 237 -5.56 10.06 11.57
C GLU A 237 -4.34 9.78 12.46
N ALA A 238 -3.61 10.82 12.90
CA ALA A 238 -2.40 10.65 13.71
C ALA A 238 -2.70 10.22 15.16
N TYR A 239 -1.83 9.38 15.74
CA TYR A 239 -1.77 9.09 17.17
C TYR A 239 -1.08 10.25 17.91
N LYS A 240 -1.83 11.13 18.56
CA LYS A 240 -1.26 12.23 19.36
C LYS A 240 -0.46 11.73 20.59
N VAL A 241 0.62 12.41 20.92
CA VAL A 241 1.41 12.15 22.14
C VAL A 241 0.58 12.52 23.38
N PRO A 242 0.59 11.71 24.47
CA PRO A 242 0.00 12.08 25.76
C PRO A 242 0.41 13.48 26.20
N GLN A 243 -0.54 14.27 26.71
CA GLN A 243 -0.22 15.59 27.27
C GLN A 243 0.33 15.40 28.68
N GLY A 244 1.61 15.75 28.89
CA GLY A 244 2.22 15.70 30.22
C GLY A 244 3.71 16.01 30.18
N SER A 245 4.24 16.58 31.26
CA SER A 245 5.68 16.90 31.41
C SER A 245 6.45 15.84 32.21
N GLY A 246 5.80 14.72 32.55
CA GLY A 246 6.42 13.64 33.31
C GLY A 246 7.37 12.82 32.43
N ASN A 247 8.61 12.63 32.88
CA ASN A 247 9.49 11.64 32.25
C ASN A 247 8.84 10.26 32.39
N PRO A 248 8.75 9.46 31.32
CA PRO A 248 8.25 8.10 31.44
C PRO A 248 9.20 7.33 32.37
N VAL A 249 8.67 6.75 33.43
CA VAL A 249 9.42 5.80 34.27
C VAL A 249 9.43 4.47 33.52
N VAL A 250 10.10 4.44 32.36
CA VAL A 250 10.50 3.16 31.79
C VAL A 250 11.65 2.70 32.67
N ALA A 251 11.49 1.56 33.35
CA ALA A 251 12.63 0.87 33.91
C ALA A 251 13.53 0.48 32.73
N MET A 252 14.41 1.39 32.31
CA MET A 252 15.35 1.10 31.25
C MET A 252 16.31 0.06 31.79
N VAL A 253 16.15 -1.17 31.35
CA VAL A 253 17.15 -2.20 31.56
C VAL A 253 18.35 -1.83 30.69
N LYS A 254 19.39 -1.27 31.31
CA LYS A 254 20.61 -0.91 30.59
C LYS A 254 21.46 -2.16 30.43
N MET A 255 21.70 -2.58 29.19
CA MET A 255 22.72 -3.60 28.91
C MET A 255 24.09 -3.03 29.29
N VAL A 256 24.69 -3.57 30.36
CA VAL A 256 26.06 -3.25 30.74
C VAL A 256 26.97 -4.24 30.04
N GLN A 257 27.80 -3.74 29.13
CA GLN A 257 28.85 -4.56 28.51
C GLN A 257 29.84 -4.99 29.61
N PRO A 258 30.11 -6.30 29.80
CA PRO A 258 31.03 -6.75 30.82
C PRO A 258 32.42 -6.15 30.57
N LYS A 259 32.99 -5.47 31.57
CA LYS A 259 34.34 -4.88 31.47
C LYS A 259 35.35 -5.99 31.15
N LYS A 260 36.06 -5.88 30.02
CA LYS A 260 37.14 -6.80 29.65
C LYS A 260 38.20 -6.82 30.74
N LYS A 261 38.29 -7.90 31.53
CA LYS A 261 39.41 -8.14 32.45
C LYS A 261 40.71 -8.26 31.63
N LYS A 262 41.81 -7.65 32.09
CA LYS A 262 43.12 -7.75 31.44
C LYS A 262 43.55 -9.22 31.34
N LYS A 263 43.99 -9.67 30.15
CA LYS A 263 44.58 -11.00 29.99
C LYS A 263 45.78 -11.12 30.94
N GLN A 264 45.74 -12.07 31.85
CA GLN A 264 46.89 -12.42 32.67
C GLN A 264 47.88 -13.18 31.79
N THR A 265 49.13 -12.74 31.75
CA THR A 265 50.20 -13.43 31.03
C THR A 265 50.69 -14.59 31.90
N LEU A 266 50.27 -15.81 31.57
CA LEU A 266 50.79 -17.01 32.23
C LEU A 266 52.27 -17.17 31.89
N THR A 267 53.13 -17.06 32.90
CA THR A 267 54.58 -17.25 32.75
C THR A 267 54.91 -18.63 33.29
N LEU A 268 55.17 -19.59 32.40
CA LEU A 268 55.55 -20.95 32.78
C LEU A 268 57.00 -20.98 33.28
N ARG A 269 57.23 -21.61 34.43
CA ARG A 269 58.59 -21.86 34.94
C ARG A 269 59.19 -23.06 34.17
N PRO A 270 60.41 -22.97 33.61
CA PRO A 270 60.98 -24.03 32.76
C PRO A 270 61.10 -25.42 33.42
N ASN A 271 61.16 -25.48 34.75
CA ASN A 271 61.40 -26.72 35.51
C ASN A 271 60.18 -27.15 36.36
N SER A 272 58.96 -26.68 36.06
CA SER A 272 57.79 -27.18 36.79
C SER A 272 57.41 -28.58 36.33
N ALA A 273 57.18 -29.50 37.27
CA ALA A 273 56.65 -30.83 36.97
C ALA A 273 55.29 -30.69 36.26
N ILE A 274 55.16 -31.32 35.10
CA ILE A 274 53.91 -31.35 34.33
C ILE A 274 53.00 -32.37 35.00
N ILE A 275 51.95 -31.89 35.66
CA ILE A 275 50.87 -32.75 36.16
C ILE A 275 49.86 -32.90 35.02
N PHE A 276 49.76 -34.09 34.46
CA PHE A 276 48.70 -34.45 33.51
C PHE A 276 47.45 -34.83 34.30
N ASP A 277 46.83 -33.84 34.94
CA ASP A 277 45.46 -33.98 35.42
C ASP A 277 44.55 -33.55 34.27
N GLN A 278 43.64 -34.42 33.86
CA GLN A 278 42.65 -34.11 32.83
C GLN A 278 41.38 -33.69 33.57
N PRO A 279 41.15 -32.37 33.77
CA PRO A 279 40.00 -31.92 34.53
C PRO A 279 38.71 -32.28 33.79
N ASP A 280 37.68 -32.56 34.58
CA ASP A 280 36.34 -32.80 34.08
C ASP A 280 35.84 -31.55 33.33
N LEU A 281 35.38 -31.73 32.09
CA LEU A 281 35.08 -30.65 31.14
C LEU A 281 33.94 -29.75 31.63
N ASP A 282 33.09 -30.25 32.52
CA ASP A 282 31.85 -29.57 32.92
C ASP A 282 32.03 -28.61 34.11
N ASN A 283 33.26 -28.42 34.63
CA ASN A 283 33.48 -27.60 35.83
C ASN A 283 34.79 -26.79 35.82
N THR A 284 35.25 -26.36 34.64
CA THR A 284 36.44 -25.51 34.57
C THR A 284 36.11 -24.05 34.90
N GLU A 285 37.01 -23.36 35.61
CA GLU A 285 36.91 -21.90 35.80
C GLU A 285 36.81 -21.15 34.46
N VAL A 286 37.35 -21.73 33.39
CA VAL A 286 37.32 -21.16 32.04
C VAL A 286 35.90 -21.16 31.49
N ASP A 287 35.15 -22.24 31.66
CA ASP A 287 33.75 -22.31 31.24
C ASP A 287 32.88 -21.38 32.08
N GLN A 288 33.07 -21.33 33.40
CA GLN A 288 32.37 -20.36 34.25
C GLN A 288 32.66 -18.91 33.80
N VAL A 289 33.89 -18.61 33.42
CA VAL A 289 34.27 -17.29 32.89
C VAL A 289 33.71 -17.05 31.48
N MET A 290 33.60 -18.07 30.63
CA MET A 290 33.02 -17.97 29.28
C MET A 290 31.49 -17.82 29.34
N GLU A 291 30.85 -18.53 30.26
CA GLU A 291 29.42 -18.45 30.53
C GLU A 291 29.07 -17.06 31.09
N GLN A 292 29.84 -16.55 32.05
CA GLN A 292 29.73 -15.15 32.54
C GLN A 292 29.97 -14.10 31.44
N LYS A 293 30.81 -14.40 30.43
CA LYS A 293 31.05 -13.50 29.29
C LYS A 293 29.96 -13.59 28.21
N THR A 294 29.28 -14.73 28.13
CA THR A 294 28.23 -15.00 27.12
C THR A 294 26.86 -14.57 27.65
N GLN A 295 26.66 -14.58 28.97
CA GLN A 295 25.47 -14.06 29.61
C GLN A 295 25.40 -12.53 29.47
N VAL A 296 24.32 -12.06 28.85
CA VAL A 296 23.98 -10.63 28.78
C VAL A 296 23.54 -10.21 30.18
N THR A 297 24.40 -9.53 30.94
CA THR A 297 24.02 -9.03 32.27
C THR A 297 23.18 -7.77 32.12
N TYR A 298 21.94 -7.85 32.60
CA TYR A 298 20.99 -6.75 32.63
C TYR A 298 21.04 -6.10 34.03
N GLU A 299 21.51 -4.84 34.13
CA GLU A 299 21.38 -4.09 35.38
C GLU A 299 20.07 -3.29 35.33
N ALA A 300 19.10 -3.67 36.17
CA ALA A 300 17.97 -2.81 36.50
C ALA A 300 18.50 -1.66 37.37
N SER A 301 18.20 -0.40 37.01
CA SER A 301 18.60 0.72 37.86
C SER A 301 17.91 0.60 39.23
N ALA A 302 18.67 0.37 40.30
CA ALA A 302 18.16 0.11 41.65
C ALA A 302 17.33 1.28 42.26
N ASN A 303 17.25 2.43 41.58
CA ASN A 303 16.41 3.57 41.98
C ASN A 303 15.05 3.63 41.27
N ALA A 304 14.73 2.69 40.37
CA ALA A 304 13.41 2.60 39.77
C ALA A 304 12.45 1.87 40.72
N LYS A 305 11.91 2.58 41.73
CA LYS A 305 10.68 2.12 42.39
C LYS A 305 9.61 1.99 41.30
N ALA A 306 9.11 0.79 41.06
CA ALA A 306 7.90 0.59 40.27
C ALA A 306 6.79 1.43 40.91
N GLY A 307 6.47 2.56 40.29
CA GLY A 307 5.39 3.42 40.74
C GLY A 307 4.10 2.63 40.73
N LYS A 308 3.22 2.84 41.72
CA LYS A 308 1.83 2.44 41.59
C LYS A 308 1.28 3.03 40.28
N MET A 309 0.44 2.28 39.56
CA MET A 309 -0.24 2.73 38.34
C MET A 309 -0.66 4.21 38.48
N GLY A 310 -0.24 5.06 37.53
CA GLY A 310 -0.65 6.47 37.46
C GLY A 310 0.32 7.50 38.04
N LYS A 311 1.24 7.17 38.96
CA LYS A 311 2.16 8.19 39.50
C LYS A 311 3.38 8.46 38.61
N GLY A 312 3.16 9.11 37.47
CA GLY A 312 4.20 9.81 36.73
C GLY A 312 4.82 10.92 37.60
N GLY A 313 6.14 11.01 37.63
CA GLY A 313 6.90 11.93 38.49
C GLY A 313 6.84 13.40 38.05
N GLY A 314 5.65 13.99 37.98
CA GLY A 314 5.44 15.40 37.67
C GLY A 314 4.08 15.90 38.18
N THR A 315 3.88 17.23 38.19
CA THR A 315 2.64 17.89 38.65
C THR A 315 1.46 17.75 37.67
N LYS A 316 1.64 17.08 36.52
CA LYS A 316 0.62 16.75 35.51
C LYS A 316 0.84 15.33 34.98
N GLY A 317 -0.26 14.59 34.81
CA GLY A 317 -0.25 13.16 34.47
C GLY A 317 0.47 12.83 33.17
N GLY A 318 1.39 11.86 33.19
CA GLY A 318 1.90 11.19 31.99
C GLY A 318 1.01 9.98 31.64
N TRP A 319 1.38 9.16 30.66
CA TRP A 319 0.67 7.89 30.42
C TRP A 319 0.55 7.07 31.72
N PRO A 320 -0.65 6.61 32.14
CA PRO A 320 -1.95 6.70 31.45
C PRO A 320 -2.79 7.97 31.73
N GLU A 321 -2.53 8.72 32.81
CA GLU A 321 -3.32 9.89 33.26
C GLU A 321 -3.34 11.08 32.27
N GLY A 322 -2.29 11.27 31.46
CA GLY A 322 -2.17 12.34 30.46
C GLY A 322 -2.94 12.12 29.15
N MET A 323 -3.89 11.18 29.16
CA MET A 323 -4.59 10.70 27.97
C MET A 323 -6.12 10.85 28.06
N GLU A 324 -6.61 11.78 28.88
CA GLU A 324 -8.06 11.96 29.11
C GLU A 324 -8.85 12.25 27.82
N ASP A 325 -8.22 12.94 26.86
CA ASP A 325 -8.80 13.22 25.55
C ASP A 325 -8.39 12.26 24.43
N TYR A 326 -7.59 11.25 24.76
CA TYR A 326 -6.96 10.38 23.78
C TYR A 326 -7.76 9.12 23.49
N LYS A 327 -8.13 8.92 22.21
CA LYS A 327 -8.82 7.72 21.76
C LYS A 327 -7.79 6.63 21.42
N ILE A 328 -7.70 5.58 22.23
CA ILE A 328 -6.91 4.40 21.89
C ILE A 328 -7.62 3.64 20.77
N ARG A 329 -6.89 3.33 19.71
CA ARG A 329 -7.38 2.54 18.57
C ARG A 329 -6.51 1.29 18.46
N PHE A 330 -7.13 0.22 17.98
CA PHE A 330 -6.47 -1.06 17.75
C PHE A 330 -6.38 -1.24 16.24
N ILE A 331 -5.17 -1.08 15.68
CA ILE A 331 -4.97 -1.14 14.23
C ILE A 331 -4.51 -2.53 13.86
N ARG A 332 -5.33 -3.23 13.07
CA ARG A 332 -4.98 -4.49 12.43
C ARG A 332 -4.27 -4.24 11.11
N LEU A 333 -3.20 -4.97 10.84
CA LEU A 333 -2.47 -4.89 9.59
C LEU A 333 -3.04 -5.88 8.57
N GLU A 334 -3.46 -5.35 7.43
CA GLU A 334 -3.91 -6.15 6.30
C GLU A 334 -2.71 -6.75 5.58
N HIS A 335 -2.79 -8.04 5.28
CA HIS A 335 -1.89 -8.73 4.38
C HIS A 335 -2.69 -9.45 3.28
N SER A 336 -2.04 -9.82 2.19
CA SER A 336 -2.67 -10.41 0.99
C SER A 336 -3.23 -11.83 1.18
N GLY A 337 -3.11 -12.39 2.38
CA GLY A 337 -3.40 -13.78 2.68
C GLY A 337 -4.90 -14.00 2.84
N ALA A 338 -5.36 -15.20 2.51
CA ALA A 338 -6.74 -15.59 2.82
C ALA A 338 -6.92 -15.62 4.36
N GLY A 339 -8.03 -15.05 4.85
CA GLY A 339 -8.33 -14.98 6.28
C GLY A 339 -7.29 -14.22 7.10
N TRP A 340 -6.82 -13.10 6.56
CA TRP A 340 -5.83 -12.21 7.19
C TRP A 340 -6.28 -11.64 8.54
N ASP A 341 -7.58 -11.57 8.79
CA ASP A 341 -8.12 -11.00 10.02
C ASP A 341 -8.47 -12.06 11.08
N ASP A 342 -8.32 -13.34 10.75
CA ASP A 342 -8.68 -14.49 11.61
C ASP A 342 -10.09 -14.38 12.24
N GLY A 343 -11.05 -13.77 11.54
CA GLY A 343 -12.40 -13.57 12.04
C GLY A 343 -12.52 -12.56 13.19
N MET A 344 -11.48 -11.75 13.45
CA MET A 344 -11.51 -10.67 14.44
C MET A 344 -12.61 -9.64 14.12
N ASP A 345 -12.86 -9.32 12.84
CA ASP A 345 -13.87 -8.33 12.46
C ASP A 345 -15.30 -8.82 12.75
N GLN A 346 -15.54 -10.11 12.49
CA GLN A 346 -16.86 -10.73 12.65
C GLN A 346 -17.25 -10.90 14.11
N THR A 347 -16.27 -10.88 15.01
CA THR A 347 -16.44 -11.23 16.44
C THR A 347 -16.18 -10.06 17.38
N ASP A 348 -15.85 -8.88 16.84
CA ASP A 348 -15.45 -7.68 17.58
C ASP A 348 -14.27 -7.94 18.54
N ALA A 349 -13.32 -8.80 18.16
CA ALA A 349 -12.23 -9.23 19.04
C ALA A 349 -11.35 -8.05 19.52
N ASP A 350 -11.01 -7.14 18.60
CA ASP A 350 -10.24 -5.93 18.88
C ASP A 350 -11.00 -4.98 19.83
N ILE A 351 -12.31 -4.81 19.64
CA ILE A 351 -13.16 -4.00 20.51
C ILE A 351 -13.34 -4.65 21.89
N ASN A 352 -13.52 -5.96 21.96
CA ASN A 352 -13.59 -6.69 23.22
C ASN A 352 -12.29 -6.53 24.02
N PHE A 353 -11.14 -6.66 23.35
CA PHE A 353 -9.85 -6.38 23.95
C PHE A 353 -9.75 -4.91 24.44
N LEU A 354 -10.13 -3.92 23.61
CA LEU A 354 -10.10 -2.52 24.02
C LEU A 354 -10.99 -2.22 25.23
N ARG A 355 -12.15 -2.89 25.36
CA ARG A 355 -13.00 -2.78 26.55
C ARG A 355 -12.31 -3.34 27.79
N ALA A 356 -11.70 -4.52 27.70
CA ALA A 356 -10.93 -5.12 28.80
C ALA A 356 -9.71 -4.25 29.18
N PHE A 357 -9.04 -3.70 28.18
CA PHE A 357 -7.94 -2.74 28.38
C PHE A 357 -8.43 -1.48 29.11
N ALA A 358 -9.55 -0.89 28.69
CA ALA A 358 -10.12 0.28 29.35
C ALA A 358 -10.50 0.01 30.82
N GLN A 359 -11.09 -1.16 31.10
CA GLN A 359 -11.47 -1.56 32.45
C GLN A 359 -10.26 -1.77 33.37
N SER A 360 -9.20 -2.41 32.88
CA SER A 360 -7.99 -2.69 33.67
C SER A 360 -7.13 -1.46 33.94
N THR A 361 -7.03 -0.55 32.97
CA THR A 361 -6.11 0.61 33.04
C THR A 361 -6.79 1.91 33.47
N GLY A 362 -8.12 1.96 33.50
CA GLY A 362 -8.90 3.16 33.78
C GLY A 362 -9.03 4.12 32.58
N PHE A 363 -8.64 3.67 31.37
CA PHE A 363 -8.75 4.45 30.15
C PHE A 363 -10.20 4.79 29.80
N ARG A 364 -10.49 6.07 29.53
CA ARG A 364 -11.87 6.54 29.31
C ARG A 364 -12.32 6.52 27.86
N LYS A 365 -11.41 6.72 26.89
CA LYS A 365 -11.74 6.84 25.47
C LYS A 365 -11.08 5.73 24.65
N ILE A 366 -11.91 4.81 24.16
CA ILE A 366 -11.50 3.74 23.23
C ILE A 366 -12.22 3.87 21.89
N ALA A 367 -11.67 3.22 20.86
CA ALA A 367 -12.36 3.07 19.59
C ALA A 367 -13.67 2.29 19.74
N SER A 368 -14.69 2.76 19.04
CA SER A 368 -16.03 2.14 19.00
C SER A 368 -16.19 1.13 17.86
N LYS A 369 -15.22 1.05 16.94
CA LYS A 369 -15.19 0.15 15.79
C LYS A 369 -13.75 -0.28 15.53
N GLY A 370 -13.58 -1.49 15.03
CA GLY A 370 -12.29 -1.99 14.58
C GLY A 370 -11.72 -1.14 13.44
N GLU A 371 -10.40 -1.05 13.40
CA GLU A 371 -9.65 -0.30 12.38
C GLU A 371 -8.62 -1.24 11.75
N SER A 372 -8.54 -1.21 10.43
CA SER A 372 -7.58 -2.02 9.66
C SER A 372 -6.88 -1.16 8.64
N HIS A 373 -5.59 -1.40 8.47
CA HIS A 373 -4.73 -0.66 7.56
C HIS A 373 -3.79 -1.61 6.83
N SER A 374 -3.56 -1.36 5.55
CA SER A 374 -2.44 -1.98 4.84
C SER A 374 -1.10 -1.52 5.41
N ILE A 375 -0.08 -2.38 5.29
CA ILE A 375 1.28 -2.07 5.77
C ILE A 375 1.80 -0.76 5.14
N ALA A 376 1.50 -0.51 3.86
CA ALA A 376 1.87 0.71 3.16
C ALA A 376 1.34 2.00 3.83
N LEU A 377 0.17 1.97 4.46
CA LEU A 377 -0.41 3.14 5.14
C LEU A 377 0.41 3.60 6.34
N LEU A 378 1.26 2.74 6.92
CA LEU A 378 2.13 3.11 8.04
C LEU A 378 3.08 4.25 7.69
N ARG A 379 3.46 4.39 6.40
CA ARG A 379 4.30 5.49 5.92
C ARG A 379 3.61 6.86 5.99
N LYS A 380 2.28 6.88 5.95
CA LYS A 380 1.51 8.13 5.94
C LYS A 380 1.40 8.78 7.32
N TYR A 381 1.71 8.04 8.38
CA TYR A 381 1.69 8.61 9.72
C TYR A 381 2.84 9.60 9.93
N PRO A 382 2.60 10.70 10.65
CA PRO A 382 3.67 11.63 11.01
C PRO A 382 4.65 10.97 11.97
N ASP A 383 5.91 11.44 11.96
CA ASP A 383 7.00 10.87 12.75
C ASP A 383 6.82 11.00 14.27
N ASP A 384 5.95 11.89 14.74
CA ASP A 384 5.57 12.13 16.13
C ASP A 384 4.12 11.71 16.42
N GLY A 385 3.47 11.00 15.50
CA GLY A 385 2.09 10.57 15.67
C GLY A 385 1.69 9.31 14.90
N PHE A 386 2.58 8.33 14.88
CA PHE A 386 2.31 6.96 14.42
C PHE A 386 1.81 6.06 15.57
N PRO A 387 1.09 4.96 15.30
CA PRO A 387 0.57 4.09 16.36
C PRO A 387 1.69 3.49 17.24
N PRO A 388 1.52 3.39 18.58
CA PRO A 388 2.45 2.71 19.47
C PRO A 388 2.59 1.22 19.17
N PHE A 389 1.47 0.59 18.79
CA PHE A 389 1.43 -0.79 18.37
C PHE A 389 0.50 -0.98 17.17
N VAL A 390 0.80 -2.01 16.39
CA VAL A 390 -0.06 -2.54 15.33
C VAL A 390 -0.14 -4.05 15.49
N TYR A 391 -1.27 -4.62 15.10
CA TYR A 391 -1.57 -6.03 15.31
C TYR A 391 -1.60 -6.80 13.99
N LEU A 392 -1.08 -8.02 13.96
CA LEU A 392 -1.05 -8.85 12.77
C LEU A 392 -1.35 -10.31 13.12
N THR A 393 -2.31 -10.91 12.43
CA THR A 393 -2.69 -12.31 12.61
C THR A 393 -3.06 -12.94 11.27
N GLY A 394 -3.50 -14.20 11.27
CA GLY A 394 -4.06 -14.85 10.11
C GLY A 394 -4.26 -16.36 10.30
N ASN A 395 -5.27 -16.92 9.64
CA ASN A 395 -5.57 -18.35 9.66
C ASN A 395 -5.02 -19.12 8.43
N SER A 396 -4.25 -18.46 7.57
CA SER A 396 -3.57 -19.05 6.44
C SER A 396 -2.21 -18.37 6.18
N ASP A 397 -1.59 -18.65 5.05
CA ASP A 397 -0.36 -17.98 4.61
C ASP A 397 -0.59 -16.46 4.45
N MET A 398 0.43 -15.63 4.70
CA MET A 398 0.32 -14.18 4.58
C MET A 398 0.20 -13.69 3.12
N GLY A 399 0.46 -14.56 2.16
CA GLY A 399 0.55 -14.23 0.75
C GLY A 399 1.83 -13.46 0.42
N ARG A 400 1.89 -12.86 -0.77
CA ARG A 400 3.10 -12.15 -1.22
C ARG A 400 3.14 -10.76 -0.63
N ILE A 401 4.15 -10.49 0.20
CA ILE A 401 4.39 -9.16 0.75
C ILE A 401 5.45 -8.46 -0.10
N SER A 402 5.21 -7.18 -0.43
CA SER A 402 6.16 -6.41 -1.23
C SER A 402 7.39 -6.05 -0.42
N SER A 403 8.55 -5.91 -1.08
CA SER A 403 9.78 -5.41 -0.43
C SER A 403 9.58 -4.02 0.17
N GLU A 404 8.68 -3.23 -0.40
CA GLU A 404 8.36 -1.88 0.07
C GLU A 404 7.51 -1.90 1.34
N ASP A 405 6.57 -2.84 1.46
CA ASP A 405 5.82 -3.06 2.70
C ASP A 405 6.73 -3.57 3.81
N ALA A 406 7.61 -4.54 3.51
CA ALA A 406 8.59 -5.04 4.47
C ALA A 406 9.51 -3.91 4.98
N LYS A 407 9.98 -3.05 4.08
CA LYS A 407 10.76 -1.85 4.44
C LYS A 407 9.94 -0.87 5.29
N THR A 408 8.68 -0.63 4.93
CA THR A 408 7.79 0.28 5.66
C THR A 408 7.54 -0.21 7.09
N LEU A 409 7.26 -1.50 7.27
CA LEU A 409 7.10 -2.10 8.58
C LEU A 409 8.39 -2.05 9.41
N ARG A 410 9.53 -2.33 8.77
CA ARG A 410 10.85 -2.18 9.40
C ARG A 410 11.05 -0.76 9.92
N GLU A 411 10.82 0.26 9.08
CA GLU A 411 10.96 1.66 9.48
C GLU A 411 10.02 2.03 10.63
N TYR A 412 8.76 1.61 10.58
CA TYR A 412 7.80 1.80 11.66
C TYR A 412 8.30 1.20 12.98
N CYS A 413 8.74 -0.06 12.96
CA CYS A 413 9.26 -0.74 14.14
C CYS A 413 10.53 -0.10 14.67
N LEU A 414 11.46 0.36 13.83
CA LEU A 414 12.70 1.02 14.26
C LEU A 414 12.43 2.41 14.87
N LYS A 415 11.47 3.17 14.31
CA LYS A 415 11.12 4.53 14.77
C LYS A 415 10.54 4.61 16.18
N GLY A 416 10.08 3.49 16.74
CA GLY A 416 9.48 3.44 18.08
C GLY A 416 8.24 2.55 18.17
N GLY A 417 7.69 2.13 17.02
CA GLY A 417 6.50 1.29 16.97
C GLY A 417 6.79 -0.14 17.40
N MET A 418 5.74 -0.83 17.81
CA MET A 418 5.76 -2.26 18.10
C MET A 418 4.82 -3.01 17.16
N LEU A 419 5.28 -4.11 16.60
CA LEU A 419 4.42 -5.11 15.96
C LEU A 419 4.06 -6.16 17.01
N ILE A 420 2.77 -6.37 17.23
CA ILE A 420 2.26 -7.50 18.00
C ILE A 420 1.65 -8.46 16.99
N ALA A 421 2.02 -9.73 17.06
CA ALA A 421 1.48 -10.73 16.17
C ALA A 421 1.20 -12.04 16.89
N ASP A 422 0.24 -12.79 16.38
CA ASP A 422 -0.05 -14.16 16.80
C ASP A 422 -0.37 -15.04 15.61
N ALA A 423 -0.46 -16.35 15.81
CA ALA A 423 -0.75 -17.30 14.74
C ALA A 423 -2.12 -17.92 14.92
N GLY A 424 -3.03 -17.71 13.96
CA GLY A 424 -4.28 -18.47 13.85
C GLY A 424 -4.15 -19.79 13.08
N SER A 425 -2.94 -20.10 12.55
CA SER A 425 -2.67 -21.38 11.90
C SER A 425 -1.18 -21.71 11.80
N ALA A 426 -0.87 -22.99 11.58
CA ALA A 426 0.51 -23.44 11.33
C ALA A 426 1.09 -22.88 10.02
N ARG A 427 0.23 -22.65 9.02
CA ARG A 427 0.64 -22.02 7.75
C ARG A 427 1.03 -20.56 7.95
N PHE A 428 0.22 -19.83 8.71
CA PHE A 428 0.53 -18.45 9.10
C PHE A 428 1.86 -18.39 9.85
N HIS A 429 2.08 -19.31 10.80
CA HIS A 429 3.33 -19.36 11.56
C HIS A 429 4.57 -19.43 10.66
N GLN A 430 4.60 -20.37 9.72
CA GLN A 430 5.74 -20.50 8.80
C GLN A 430 5.90 -19.26 7.91
N SER A 431 4.79 -18.71 7.42
CA SER A 431 4.79 -17.48 6.62
C SER A 431 5.32 -16.28 7.40
N PHE A 432 4.90 -16.10 8.66
CA PHE A 432 5.33 -15.01 9.52
C PHE A 432 6.83 -15.09 9.80
N LEU A 433 7.37 -16.29 10.09
CA LEU A 433 8.81 -16.47 10.28
C LEU A 433 9.61 -16.07 9.04
N HIS A 434 9.13 -16.42 7.85
CA HIS A 434 9.74 -15.99 6.59
C HIS A 434 9.66 -14.47 6.40
N PHE A 435 8.48 -13.89 6.62
CA PHE A 435 8.25 -12.46 6.54
C PHE A 435 9.17 -11.67 7.48
N MET A 436 9.33 -12.12 8.72
CA MET A 436 10.21 -11.47 9.69
C MET A 436 11.69 -11.45 9.27
N ARG A 437 12.17 -12.47 8.55
CA ARG A 437 13.52 -12.46 7.96
C ARG A 437 13.66 -11.45 6.82
N GLN A 438 12.58 -11.17 6.09
CA GLN A 438 12.56 -10.14 5.06
C GLN A 438 12.52 -8.73 5.67
N VAL A 439 11.72 -8.54 6.73
CA VAL A 439 11.61 -7.25 7.45
C VAL A 439 12.90 -6.94 8.22
N PHE A 440 13.50 -7.93 8.86
CA PHE A 440 14.73 -7.80 9.64
C PHE A 440 15.79 -8.83 9.22
N PRO A 441 16.46 -8.63 8.08
CA PRO A 441 17.55 -9.53 7.66
C PRO A 441 18.76 -9.47 8.61
N ASP A 442 18.92 -8.37 9.36
CA ASP A 442 20.02 -8.13 10.28
C ASP A 442 19.70 -8.44 11.76
N LYS A 443 18.47 -8.83 12.08
CA LYS A 443 18.05 -9.09 13.48
C LYS A 443 17.32 -10.42 13.58
N PRO A 444 17.85 -11.39 14.36
CA PRO A 444 17.17 -12.66 14.55
C PRO A 444 15.87 -12.47 15.34
N LEU A 445 14.89 -13.33 15.04
CA LEU A 445 13.72 -13.53 15.88
C LEU A 445 14.14 -14.47 17.03
N LEU A 446 14.04 -13.99 18.27
CA LEU A 446 14.58 -14.63 19.47
C LEU A 446 13.46 -15.06 20.42
N ASP A 447 13.69 -16.12 21.17
CA ASP A 447 12.84 -16.46 22.31
C ASP A 447 12.84 -15.32 23.35
N ILE A 448 11.67 -14.99 23.87
CA ILE A 448 11.53 -14.04 24.98
C ILE A 448 11.66 -14.82 26.28
N ALA A 449 12.60 -14.42 27.14
CA ALA A 449 12.82 -15.06 28.43
C ALA A 449 11.62 -14.87 29.36
N ASP A 450 11.33 -15.88 30.17
CA ASP A 450 10.13 -15.92 31.03
C ASP A 450 10.17 -14.84 32.13
N ASP A 451 11.37 -14.40 32.50
CA ASP A 451 11.65 -13.31 33.44
C ASP A 451 11.72 -11.92 32.79
N ASP A 452 11.51 -11.79 31.47
CA ASP A 452 11.57 -10.50 30.78
C ASP A 452 10.48 -9.55 31.30
N MET A 453 10.80 -8.25 31.38
CA MET A 453 9.93 -7.21 31.93
C MET A 453 8.56 -7.14 31.23
N ILE A 454 8.47 -7.58 29.97
CA ILE A 454 7.19 -7.64 29.22
C ILE A 454 6.17 -8.60 29.88
N TYR A 455 6.63 -9.56 30.69
CA TYR A 455 5.81 -10.51 31.43
C TYR A 455 5.57 -10.10 32.88
N GLN A 456 6.18 -9.02 33.35
CA GLN A 456 6.12 -8.62 34.76
C GLN A 456 5.06 -7.55 35.04
N LEU A 457 4.65 -6.77 34.03
CA LEU A 457 3.77 -5.62 34.23
C LEU A 457 2.78 -5.39 33.07
N PRO A 458 1.54 -4.96 33.37
CA PRO A 458 0.96 -4.80 34.72
C PRO A 458 0.56 -6.13 35.39
N TYR A 459 0.39 -7.22 34.62
CA TYR A 459 0.09 -8.54 35.16
C TYR A 459 1.34 -9.41 35.16
N GLY A 460 1.54 -10.18 36.22
CA GLY A 460 2.70 -11.06 36.36
C GLY A 460 2.47 -12.41 35.70
N PHE A 461 3.41 -12.83 34.86
CA PHE A 461 3.48 -14.15 34.24
C PHE A 461 4.82 -14.80 34.63
N PRO A 462 4.89 -15.51 35.76
CA PRO A 462 6.15 -16.04 36.29
C PRO A 462 6.80 -17.08 35.37
N ASP A 463 6.00 -17.76 34.56
CA ASP A 463 6.42 -18.78 33.59
C ASP A 463 6.36 -18.26 32.14
N GLY A 464 6.43 -16.94 31.96
CA GLY A 464 6.39 -16.30 30.64
C GLY A 464 5.01 -16.36 29.97
N ALA A 465 4.98 -16.19 28.63
CA ALA A 465 3.72 -16.20 27.89
C ALA A 465 2.99 -17.56 28.03
N PRO A 466 1.70 -17.57 28.42
CA PRO A 466 0.90 -18.79 28.45
C PRO A 466 0.80 -19.44 27.08
N ALA A 467 0.76 -20.77 27.03
CA ALA A 467 0.50 -21.48 25.78
C ALA A 467 -1.00 -21.38 25.40
N PHE A 468 -1.28 -20.77 24.25
CA PHE A 468 -2.61 -20.78 23.59
C PHE A 468 -2.70 -21.90 22.53
N TRP A 469 -3.67 -21.83 21.62
CA TRP A 469 -3.81 -22.80 20.53
C TRP A 469 -2.54 -22.89 19.69
N GLY A 470 -1.76 -23.97 19.86
CA GLY A 470 -0.40 -24.05 19.34
C GLY A 470 -0.34 -24.33 17.84
N HIS A 471 0.39 -23.49 17.11
CA HIS A 471 0.56 -23.63 15.66
C HIS A 471 2.01 -23.72 15.19
N GLY A 472 2.99 -23.37 16.02
CA GLY A 472 4.39 -23.41 15.64
C GLY A 472 5.42 -23.47 16.77
N GLY A 473 4.95 -23.49 18.03
CA GLY A 473 5.82 -23.45 19.20
C GLY A 473 5.00 -23.16 20.46
N ARG A 474 5.70 -23.15 21.61
CA ARG A 474 5.09 -22.86 22.93
C ARG A 474 5.62 -21.58 23.58
N ARG A 475 6.69 -21.00 23.02
CA ARG A 475 7.32 -19.79 23.55
C ARG A 475 7.06 -18.62 22.62
N ALA A 476 6.81 -17.45 23.18
CA ALA A 476 6.73 -16.24 22.39
C ALA A 476 8.13 -15.85 21.89
N LEU A 477 8.14 -15.28 20.69
CA LEU A 477 9.33 -14.82 20.01
C LEU A 477 9.30 -13.29 19.86
N GLY A 478 10.45 -12.67 19.62
CA GLY A 478 10.52 -11.23 19.40
C GLY A 478 11.78 -10.77 18.68
N VAL A 479 11.77 -9.52 18.23
CA VAL A 479 12.94 -8.84 17.66
C VAL A 479 13.33 -7.70 18.59
N LYS A 480 14.59 -7.66 19.06
CA LYS A 480 15.13 -6.55 19.85
C LYS A 480 15.77 -5.48 18.97
N HIS A 481 15.50 -4.22 19.26
CA HIS A 481 16.19 -3.06 18.72
C HIS A 481 16.48 -2.07 19.85
N GLU A 482 17.75 -1.68 20.03
CA GLU A 482 18.18 -0.73 21.07
C GLU A 482 17.71 -1.08 22.50
N GLY A 483 17.67 -2.39 22.81
CA GLY A 483 17.27 -2.88 24.13
C GLY A 483 15.77 -2.98 24.38
N ARG A 484 14.92 -2.63 23.40
CA ARG A 484 13.46 -2.87 23.46
C ARG A 484 13.01 -3.92 22.45
N TRP A 485 11.91 -4.60 22.76
CA TRP A 485 11.20 -5.46 21.82
C TRP A 485 10.43 -4.57 20.83
N CYS A 486 10.81 -4.57 19.56
CA CYS A 486 10.05 -3.88 18.50
C CYS A 486 9.08 -4.82 17.79
N VAL A 487 9.20 -6.13 18.00
CA VAL A 487 8.26 -7.16 17.57
C VAL A 487 8.04 -8.14 18.71
N PHE A 488 6.78 -8.48 18.96
CA PHE A 488 6.36 -9.61 19.78
C PHE A 488 5.51 -10.54 18.91
N TYR A 489 5.78 -11.83 18.97
CA TYR A 489 5.06 -12.84 18.21
C TYR A 489 4.72 -14.05 19.09
N HIS A 490 3.44 -14.41 19.15
CA HIS A 490 3.00 -15.62 19.81
C HIS A 490 2.71 -16.73 18.78
N PRO A 491 3.34 -17.91 18.85
CA PRO A 491 3.12 -19.00 17.88
C PRO A 491 1.81 -19.76 18.10
N GLY A 492 0.96 -19.26 18.98
CA GLY A 492 -0.39 -19.76 19.19
C GLY A 492 -1.41 -18.63 19.25
N ASP A 493 -2.65 -18.98 18.97
CA ASP A 493 -3.73 -18.03 18.70
C ASP A 493 -4.23 -17.36 19.98
N MET A 494 -3.71 -16.17 20.24
CA MET A 494 -4.06 -15.34 21.41
C MET A 494 -5.34 -14.56 21.13
N ASN A 495 -5.57 -14.14 19.89
CA ASN A 495 -6.72 -13.34 19.49
C ASN A 495 -8.02 -14.14 19.59
N ASP A 496 -7.98 -15.47 19.44
CA ASP A 496 -9.14 -16.35 19.59
C ASP A 496 -9.82 -16.19 20.97
N ALA A 497 -9.02 -15.91 21.99
CA ALA A 497 -9.50 -15.65 23.34
C ALA A 497 -10.21 -14.29 23.48
N TRP A 498 -9.93 -13.33 22.59
CA TRP A 498 -10.55 -12.01 22.56
C TRP A 498 -11.89 -11.97 21.82
N LYS A 499 -12.19 -13.01 21.02
CA LYS A 499 -13.46 -13.17 20.31
C LYS A 499 -14.62 -13.30 21.30
N SER A 500 -15.82 -12.94 20.84
CA SER A 500 -17.05 -12.93 21.63
C SER A 500 -17.36 -14.30 22.27
N GLN A 501 -17.99 -14.28 23.45
CA GLN A 501 -18.34 -15.52 24.16
C GLN A 501 -19.24 -16.43 23.29
N GLY A 502 -18.92 -17.73 23.25
CA GLY A 502 -19.64 -18.72 22.45
C GLY A 502 -19.17 -18.85 21.00
N TYR A 503 -18.22 -18.02 20.55
CA TYR A 503 -17.55 -18.21 19.26
C TYR A 503 -16.47 -19.29 19.32
N THR A 504 -15.82 -19.43 20.48
CA THR A 504 -14.67 -20.32 20.70
C THR A 504 -14.85 -21.09 22.01
N ASP A 505 -14.24 -22.27 22.09
CA ASP A 505 -14.26 -23.14 23.28
C ASP A 505 -13.12 -22.78 24.26
N VAL A 506 -12.64 -21.53 24.24
CA VAL A 506 -11.58 -21.04 25.13
C VAL A 506 -12.11 -20.95 26.57
N SER A 507 -11.40 -21.55 27.52
CA SER A 507 -11.77 -21.52 28.94
C SER A 507 -11.69 -20.08 29.51
N PRO A 508 -12.46 -19.77 30.58
CA PRO A 508 -12.39 -18.48 31.24
C PRO A 508 -10.97 -18.07 31.66
N GLU A 509 -10.18 -19.03 32.16
CA GLU A 509 -8.80 -18.82 32.60
C GLU A 509 -7.88 -18.47 31.43
N MET A 510 -8.00 -19.19 30.31
CA MET A 510 -7.24 -18.87 29.09
C MET A 510 -7.64 -17.50 28.52
N ARG A 511 -8.92 -17.14 28.59
CA ARG A 511 -9.40 -15.82 28.18
C ARG A 511 -8.82 -14.70 29.05
N GLU A 512 -8.83 -14.87 30.36
CA GLU A 512 -8.21 -13.91 31.28
C GLU A 512 -6.71 -13.78 31.03
N ALA A 513 -6.01 -14.91 30.85
CA ALA A 513 -4.58 -14.92 30.57
C ALA A 513 -4.23 -14.21 29.24
N ALA A 514 -4.99 -14.46 28.16
CA ALA A 514 -4.79 -13.80 26.87
C ALA A 514 -5.10 -12.29 26.93
N MET A 515 -6.14 -11.89 27.66
CA MET A 515 -6.45 -10.48 27.88
C MET A 515 -5.32 -9.78 28.66
N ASN A 516 -4.89 -10.37 29.77
CA ASN A 516 -3.82 -9.84 30.62
C ASN A 516 -2.49 -9.75 29.87
N LEU A 517 -2.15 -10.76 29.06
CA LEU A 517 -0.96 -10.72 28.23
C LEU A 517 -1.06 -9.59 27.20
N GLY A 518 -2.18 -9.48 26.47
CA GLY A 518 -2.39 -8.39 25.53
C GLY A 518 -2.28 -7.02 26.20
N ILE A 519 -2.80 -6.85 27.43
CA ILE A 519 -2.67 -5.62 28.21
C ILE A 519 -1.20 -5.31 28.53
N ASN A 520 -0.40 -6.32 28.93
CA ASN A 520 1.05 -6.16 29.12
C ASN A 520 1.75 -5.68 27.83
N LEU A 521 1.44 -6.30 26.69
CA LEU A 521 2.06 -5.94 25.40
C LEU A 521 1.72 -4.50 25.00
N VAL A 522 0.45 -4.12 25.13
CA VAL A 522 0.01 -2.75 24.84
C VAL A 522 0.65 -1.76 25.82
N TYR A 523 0.65 -2.06 27.12
CA TYR A 523 1.30 -1.23 28.12
C TYR A 523 2.79 -1.02 27.84
N TYR A 524 3.51 -2.10 27.50
CA TYR A 524 4.90 -2.06 27.09
C TYR A 524 5.08 -1.18 25.83
N SER A 525 4.25 -1.38 24.80
CA SER A 525 4.34 -0.62 23.54
C SER A 525 4.19 0.89 23.73
N PHE A 526 3.24 1.33 24.56
CA PHE A 526 3.02 2.76 24.84
C PHE A 526 4.20 3.38 25.61
N ASN A 527 4.77 2.65 26.57
CA ASN A 527 5.94 3.12 27.31
C ASN A 527 7.16 3.29 26.40
N GLN A 528 7.42 2.33 25.51
CA GLN A 528 8.52 2.40 24.55
C GLN A 528 8.31 3.50 23.50
N TRP A 529 7.08 3.62 22.99
CA TRP A 529 6.72 4.63 22.01
C TRP A 529 6.88 6.05 22.56
N ASN A 530 6.44 6.27 23.81
CA ASN A 530 6.57 7.57 24.46
C ASN A 530 8.04 7.96 24.69
N ASP A 531 8.89 6.99 25.06
CA ASP A 531 10.34 7.21 25.16
C ASP A 531 10.98 7.53 23.79
N ALA A 532 10.64 6.78 22.75
CA ALA A 532 11.14 7.00 21.39
C ALA A 532 10.77 8.40 20.85
N ILE A 533 9.53 8.84 21.04
CA ILE A 533 9.09 10.18 20.65
C ILE A 533 9.76 11.26 21.51
N SER A 534 9.89 11.04 22.82
CA SER A 534 10.54 11.99 23.72
C SER A 534 12.02 12.20 23.37
N LYS A 535 12.72 11.14 22.95
CA LYS A 535 14.10 11.22 22.46
C LYS A 535 14.23 11.99 21.16
N LYS A 536 13.25 11.91 20.24
CA LYS A 536 13.24 12.70 18.99
C LYS A 536 12.97 14.19 19.20
N LYS A 537 12.25 14.56 20.26
CA LYS A 537 11.91 15.96 20.57
C LYS A 537 13.07 16.73 21.25
N LYS A 538 14.04 16.02 21.81
CA LYS A 538 15.28 16.57 22.36
C LYS A 538 16.34 16.65 21.27
#